data_AF-A0A6V7VV75-F1
#
_entry.id   AF-A0A6V7VV75-F1
#
_cell.length_a   1.000
_cell.length_b   1.000
_cell.length_c   1.000
_cell.angle_alpha   90.00
_cell.angle_beta   90.00
_cell.angle_gamma   90.00
#
_symmetry.space_group_name_H-M   'P 1'
#
loop_
_entity.id
_entity.type
_entity.pdbx_description
1 polymer ?
#
loop_
_entity_poly.entity_id
_entity_poly.type
_entity_poly.pdbx_seq_one_letter_code
_entity_poly.pdbx_strand_id
1 'polypeptide(L)'
;MMELVKPATCLIQFHRVAIHMDFKPQNLVFDSKNNLKAIDFGGSIPLHNGKSRSDKIQVERKTTSSYFMPPEINTALKNELYDNYDPKVLFIST
;
A
#
# COMPACT_ATOMS: atom_id res chain seq x y z
N MET A 1 -0.21 -1.31 21.33
CA MET A 1 0.41 -0.22 20.55
C MET A 1 1.55 -0.68 19.62
N MET A 2 2.25 -1.81 19.91
CA MET A 2 3.37 -2.30 19.08
C MET A 2 2.97 -3.00 17.76
N GLU A 3 1.74 -3.56 17.65
CA GLU A 3 1.34 -4.37 16.49
C GLU A 3 1.20 -3.57 15.18
N LEU A 4 0.88 -2.28 15.25
CA LEU A 4 0.70 -1.41 14.07
C LEU A 4 2.00 -0.75 13.57
N VAL A 5 3.07 -0.76 14.37
CA VAL A 5 4.32 -0.04 14.04
C VAL A 5 5.07 -0.70 12.89
N LYS A 6 5.12 -2.05 12.85
CA LYS A 6 5.85 -2.78 11.80
C LYS A 6 5.19 -2.66 10.42
N PRO A 7 3.87 -2.84 10.26
CA PRO A 7 3.19 -2.61 8.98
C PRO A 7 3.38 -1.19 8.44
N ALA A 8 3.17 -0.17 9.28
CA ALA A 8 3.36 1.23 8.89
C ALA A 8 4.81 1.51 8.45
N THR A 9 5.80 0.96 9.16
CA THR A 9 7.21 1.11 8.80
C THR A 9 7.54 0.46 7.46
N CYS A 10 7.03 -0.76 7.22
CA CYS A 10 7.21 -1.47 5.96
C CYS A 10 6.62 -0.67 4.78
N LEU A 11 5.43 -0.11 4.98
CA LEU A 11 4.73 0.68 3.97
C LEU A 11 5.49 1.97 3.61
N ILE A 12 5.91 2.73 4.62
CA ILE A 12 6.70 3.96 4.44
C ILE A 12 8.01 3.70 3.69
N GLN A 13 8.66 2.56 3.95
CA GLN A 13 9.88 2.18 3.23
C GLN A 13 9.58 1.83 1.77
N PHE A 14 8.49 1.10 1.51
CA PHE A 14 8.11 0.68 0.17
C PHE A 14 7.69 1.86 -0.72
N HIS A 15 6.93 2.81 -0.19
CA HIS A 15 6.50 4.03 -0.89
C HIS A 15 7.65 4.97 -1.30
N ARG A 16 8.89 4.66 -0.93
CA ARG A 16 10.06 5.34 -1.51
C ARG A 16 10.32 4.95 -2.95
N VAL A 17 9.80 3.80 -3.39
CA VAL A 17 10.15 3.20 -4.69
C VAL A 17 8.96 2.66 -5.47
N ALA A 18 7.83 2.34 -4.83
CA ALA A 18 6.66 1.76 -5.49
C ALA A 18 5.37 1.91 -4.65
N ILE A 19 4.22 1.73 -5.30
CA ILE A 19 2.90 1.50 -4.67
C ILE A 19 2.60 0.00 -4.78
N HIS A 20 2.18 -0.65 -3.70
CA HIS A 20 2.04 -2.11 -3.64
C HIS A 20 0.79 -2.58 -4.38
N MET A 21 -0.31 -1.85 -4.25
CA MET A 21 -1.62 -2.05 -4.90
C MET A 21 -2.50 -3.19 -4.33
N ASP A 22 -2.00 -3.95 -3.36
CA ASP A 22 -2.75 -5.01 -2.68
C ASP A 22 -2.16 -5.21 -1.27
N PHE A 23 -1.91 -4.08 -0.59
CA PHE A 23 -1.30 -4.07 0.74
C PHE A 23 -2.32 -4.52 1.79
N LYS A 24 -2.21 -5.79 2.22
CA LYS A 24 -3.16 -6.43 3.14
C LYS A 24 -2.45 -7.41 4.07
N PRO A 25 -3.02 -7.79 5.23
CA PRO A 25 -2.36 -8.68 6.18
C PRO A 25 -1.89 -10.02 5.59
N GLN A 26 -2.59 -10.56 4.58
CA GLN A 26 -2.22 -11.81 3.92
C GLN A 26 -0.92 -11.69 3.09
N ASN A 27 -0.60 -10.47 2.65
CA ASN A 27 0.61 -10.17 1.88
C ASN A 27 1.75 -9.66 2.80
N LEU A 28 1.59 -9.76 4.12
CA LEU A 28 2.59 -9.39 5.11
C LEU A 28 3.07 -10.63 5.86
N VAL A 29 4.34 -10.97 5.69
CA VAL A 29 4.94 -12.19 6.25
C VAL A 29 6.13 -11.84 7.12
N PHE A 30 6.30 -12.57 8.23
CA PHE A 30 7.49 -12.47 9.06
C PHE A 30 8.60 -13.38 8.54
N ASP A 31 9.82 -12.86 8.45
CA ASP A 31 11.00 -13.69 8.23
C ASP A 31 11.47 -14.38 9.53
N SER A 32 12.50 -15.23 9.42
CA SER A 32 13.08 -15.95 10.56
C SER A 32 13.70 -15.05 11.64
N LYS A 33 13.86 -13.75 11.36
CA LYS A 33 14.39 -12.73 12.28
C LYS A 33 13.28 -11.82 12.83
N ASN A 34 12.00 -12.17 12.64
CA ASN A 34 10.84 -11.39 13.06
C ASN A 34 10.75 -9.99 12.40
N ASN A 35 11.32 -9.84 11.20
CA ASN A 35 11.10 -8.67 10.37
C ASN A 35 9.86 -8.88 9.51
N LEU A 36 9.02 -7.86 9.40
CA LEU A 36 7.85 -7.88 8.53
C LEU A 36 8.28 -7.57 7.10
N LYS A 37 7.80 -8.36 6.13
CA LYS A 37 8.05 -8.18 4.70
C LYS A 37 6.75 -8.23 3.92
N ALA A 38 6.62 -7.36 2.92
CA ALA A 38 5.57 -7.45 1.93
C ALA A 38 5.91 -8.52 0.88
N ILE A 39 4.90 -9.22 0.39
CA ILE A 39 4.98 -10.22 -0.69
C ILE A 39 3.87 -9.95 -1.72
N ASP A 40 3.92 -10.65 -2.86
CA ASP A 40 2.94 -10.54 -3.96
C ASP A 40 2.89 -9.15 -4.63
N PHE A 41 3.95 -8.86 -5.38
CA PHE A 41 4.11 -7.60 -6.12
C PHE A 41 3.52 -7.64 -7.54
N GLY A 42 2.67 -8.63 -7.87
CA GLY A 42 2.18 -8.85 -9.23
C GLY A 42 1.38 -7.68 -9.81
N GLY A 43 0.85 -6.81 -8.93
CA GLY A 43 0.13 -5.58 -9.28
C GLY A 43 0.85 -4.28 -8.93
N SER A 44 2.08 -4.32 -8.42
CA SER A 44 2.76 -3.14 -7.89
C SER A 44 3.20 -2.17 -8.99
N ILE A 45 3.31 -0.90 -8.63
CA ILE A 45 3.58 0.19 -9.57
C ILE A 45 4.84 0.92 -9.15
N PRO A 46 5.90 0.93 -9.97
CA PRO A 46 7.12 1.65 -9.65
C PRO A 46 6.88 3.16 -9.61
N LEU A 47 7.36 3.81 -8.55
CA LEU A 47 7.49 5.25 -8.44
C LEU A 47 8.85 5.67 -9.01
N HIS A 48 9.03 5.61 -10.34
CA HIS A 48 10.27 6.03 -11.00
C HIS A 48 10.13 7.40 -11.70
N ASN A 49 11.22 8.18 -11.62
CA ASN A 49 11.59 9.34 -12.44
C ASN A 49 10.91 10.70 -12.14
N GLY A 50 11.42 11.40 -11.12
CA GLY A 50 11.30 12.87 -11.01
C GLY A 50 9.92 13.41 -10.66
N LYS A 51 8.94 12.53 -10.44
CA LYS A 51 7.60 12.87 -9.98
C LYS A 51 7.57 12.82 -8.46
N SER A 52 7.07 13.89 -7.85
CA SER A 52 6.94 14.02 -6.39
C SER A 52 6.09 12.87 -5.84
N ARG A 53 6.28 12.50 -4.56
CA ARG A 53 5.42 11.52 -3.85
C ARG A 53 3.91 11.82 -3.95
N SER A 54 3.59 13.09 -4.16
CA SER A 54 2.24 13.63 -4.36
C SER A 54 1.70 13.52 -5.79
N ASP A 55 2.52 13.13 -6.77
CA ASP A 55 2.12 13.06 -8.16
C ASP A 55 1.31 11.79 -8.42
N LYS A 56 0.10 12.00 -8.93
CA LYS A 56 -0.82 10.93 -9.29
C LYS A 56 -0.32 10.19 -10.54
N ILE A 57 -0.29 8.87 -10.49
CA ILE A 57 0.07 7.99 -11.60
C ILE A 57 -1.22 7.49 -12.27
N GLN A 58 -1.28 7.56 -13.60
CA GLN A 58 -2.39 6.97 -14.36
C GLN A 58 -2.22 5.45 -14.43
N VAL A 59 -3.26 4.72 -14.02
CA VAL A 59 -3.25 3.26 -13.92
C VAL A 59 -4.59 2.69 -14.36
N GLU A 60 -4.59 1.93 -15.44
CA GLU A 60 -5.81 1.32 -16.00
C GLU A 60 -6.20 0.00 -15.31
N ARG A 61 -5.27 -0.65 -14.61
CA ARG A 61 -5.52 -1.96 -13.98
C ARG A 61 -6.07 -1.86 -12.56
N LYS A 62 -7.11 -2.65 -12.25
CA LYS A 62 -7.52 -2.97 -10.87
C LYS A 62 -6.78 -4.22 -10.43
N THR A 63 -5.95 -4.09 -9.40
CA THR A 63 -5.10 -5.18 -8.88
C THR A 63 -5.31 -5.46 -7.40
N THR A 64 -6.11 -4.64 -6.69
CA THR A 64 -6.44 -4.85 -5.28
C THR A 64 -7.56 -5.86 -5.09
N SER A 65 -7.51 -6.58 -3.96
CA SER A 65 -8.60 -7.44 -3.49
C SER A 65 -9.81 -6.59 -3.09
N SER A 66 -11.02 -7.00 -3.50
CA SER A 66 -12.26 -6.20 -3.37
C SER A 66 -12.56 -5.65 -1.97
N TYR A 67 -12.14 -6.34 -0.91
CA TYR A 67 -12.36 -5.90 0.48
C TYR A 67 -11.39 -4.80 0.93
N PHE A 68 -10.15 -4.79 0.43
CA PHE A 68 -9.10 -3.81 0.76
C PHE A 68 -9.02 -2.68 -0.28
N MET A 69 -10.16 -2.41 -0.89
CA MET A 69 -10.26 -1.52 -2.03
C MET A 69 -10.54 -0.08 -1.55
N PRO A 70 -9.61 0.87 -1.74
CA PRO A 70 -9.84 2.25 -1.34
C PRO A 70 -10.99 2.88 -2.15
N PRO A 71 -11.71 3.87 -1.59
CA PRO A 71 -12.83 4.52 -2.26
C PRO A 71 -12.43 5.22 -3.57
N GLU A 72 -11.18 5.69 -3.68
CA GLU A 72 -10.63 6.28 -4.90
C GLU A 72 -10.31 5.26 -6.00
N ILE A 73 -10.64 3.97 -5.86
CA ILE A 73 -10.26 2.95 -6.87
C ILE A 73 -10.79 3.24 -8.29
N ASN A 74 -11.96 3.88 -8.42
CA ASN A 74 -12.53 4.19 -9.73
C ASN A 74 -11.84 5.39 -10.37
N THR A 75 -10.91 6.02 -9.67
CA THR A 75 -10.04 7.05 -10.25
C THR A 75 -8.91 6.36 -11.00
N ALA A 76 -8.70 6.75 -12.26
CA ALA A 76 -7.53 6.33 -13.02
C ALA A 76 -6.21 6.80 -12.36
N LEU A 77 -6.29 7.70 -11.39
CA LEU A 77 -5.17 8.35 -10.73
C LEU A 77 -4.91 7.72 -9.36
N LYS A 78 -3.73 7.12 -9.19
CA LYS A 78 -3.30 6.45 -7.95
C LYS A 78 -2.02 7.08 -7.41
N ASN A 79 -1.86 7.06 -6.09
CA ASN A 79 -0.68 7.53 -5.38
C ASN A 79 -0.40 6.60 -4.19
N GLU A 80 0.60 6.96 -3.38
CA GLU A 80 0.98 6.22 -2.16
C GLU A 80 -0.16 6.03 -1.15
N LEU A 81 -1.17 6.92 -1.15
CA LEU A 81 -2.31 6.79 -0.24
C LEU A 81 -3.18 5.57 -0.55
N TYR A 82 -3.05 5.00 -1.74
CA TYR A 82 -3.81 3.81 -2.16
C TYR A 82 -3.59 2.62 -1.22
N ASP A 83 -2.36 2.44 -0.73
CA ASP A 83 -2.02 1.33 0.19
C ASP A 83 -2.31 1.66 1.66
N ASN A 84 -2.67 2.91 1.98
CA ASN A 84 -3.02 3.31 3.35
C ASN A 84 -4.43 2.87 3.75
N TYR A 85 -5.22 2.37 2.79
CA TYR A 85 -6.58 1.93 3.05
C TYR A 85 -6.59 0.54 3.68
N ASP A 86 -7.06 0.49 4.93
CA ASP A 86 -7.47 -0.73 5.58
C ASP A 86 -8.95 -0.61 5.98
N PRO A 87 -9.85 -1.44 5.41
CA PRO A 87 -11.28 -1.40 5.71
C PRO A 87 -11.59 -1.72 7.18
N LYS A 88 -10.66 -2.32 7.93
CA LYS A 88 -10.77 -2.62 9.36
C LYS A 88 -10.14 -1.55 10.25
N VAL A 89 -9.31 -0.68 9.68
CA VAL A 89 -8.76 0.52 10.34
C VAL A 89 -9.47 1.73 9.75
N LEU A 90 -10.79 1.80 9.98
CA LEU A 90 -11.50 3.06 9.82
C LEU A 90 -10.85 4.04 10.82
N PHE A 91 -10.15 5.05 10.31
CA PHE A 91 -9.70 6.18 11.12
C PHE A 91 -10.95 6.77 11.79
N ILE A 92 -11.17 6.44 13.06
CA ILE A 92 -11.90 7.33 13.95
C ILE A 92 -10.96 8.53 14.06
N SER A 93 -11.17 9.54 13.20
CA SER A 93 -10.58 10.84 13.44
C SER A 93 -11.20 11.34 14.75
N THR A 94 -10.40 11.36 15.81
CA THR A 94 -10.66 12.24 16.96
C THR A 94 -10.24 13.64 16.58
#